data_AF-A0A1L7XX57-F1
#
_entry.id   AF-A0A1L7XX57-F1
#
_cell.length_a   1.000
_cell.length_b   1.000
_cell.length_c   1.000
_cell.angle_alpha   90.00
_cell.angle_beta   90.00
_cell.angle_gamma   90.00
#
_symmetry.space_group_name_H-M   'P 1'
#
loop_
_entity.id
_entity.type
_entity.pdbx_description
1 polymer ?
#
loop_
_entity_poly.entity_id
_entity_poly.type
_entity_poly.pdbx_seq_one_letter_code
_entity_poly.pdbx_strand_id
1 'polypeptide(L)'
;MQHTRASLNKIIPQPGDGLYNNKRVLTVVEDTSGGIHDTMIAAYDKQGYEELGGGSEHRNCADNLVEGLSAIGEYHTPTIYPSPLNFFMNIPVHEDRTTISFEAPVSKAGQYVSLRAEVDLVIASCACPQDILKINCGNPVDAHFEIP
;
A
#
# COMPACT_ATOMS: atom_id res chain seq x y z
N MET A 1 6.94 7.07 1.04
CA MET A 1 5.93 7.83 0.24
C MET A 1 6.03 9.35 0.33
N GLN A 2 6.63 9.91 1.39
CA GLN A 2 6.82 11.35 1.59
C GLN A 2 7.46 12.09 0.40
N HIS A 3 8.47 11.51 -0.25
CA HIS A 3 9.11 12.09 -1.43
C HIS A 3 8.11 12.20 -2.61
N THR A 4 7.30 11.17 -2.84
CA THR A 4 6.25 11.18 -3.87
C THR A 4 5.25 12.29 -3.62
N ARG A 5 4.69 12.38 -2.40
CA ARG A 5 3.70 13.42 -2.08
C ARG A 5 4.23 14.84 -2.27
N ALA A 6 5.44 15.09 -1.79
CA ALA A 6 6.11 16.39 -1.96
C ALA A 6 6.42 16.70 -3.43
N SER A 7 6.80 15.69 -4.23
CA SER A 7 7.13 15.88 -5.64
C SER A 7 5.90 16.15 -6.51
N LEU A 8 4.77 15.53 -6.17
CA LEU A 8 3.53 15.65 -6.93
C LEU A 8 2.62 16.79 -6.43
N ASN A 9 2.81 17.27 -5.20
CA ASN A 9 1.81 18.06 -4.47
C ASN A 9 0.44 17.37 -4.41
N LYS A 10 0.44 16.04 -4.30
CA LYS A 10 -0.75 15.18 -4.24
C LYS A 10 -0.60 14.14 -3.14
N ILE A 11 -1.71 13.71 -2.55
CA ILE A 11 -1.72 12.62 -1.56
C ILE A 11 -1.80 11.26 -2.25
N ILE A 12 -2.52 11.18 -3.38
CA ILE A 12 -2.76 9.96 -4.15
C ILE A 12 -2.21 10.15 -5.58
N PRO A 13 -1.23 9.35 -6.02
CA PRO A 13 -0.76 9.33 -7.40
C PRO A 13 -1.86 8.89 -8.37
N GLN A 14 -1.91 9.46 -9.57
CA GLN A 14 -2.86 9.14 -10.63
C GLN A 14 -2.12 8.74 -11.93
N PRO A 15 -2.79 8.15 -12.93
CA PRO A 15 -2.17 7.87 -14.23
C PRO A 15 -1.39 9.06 -14.80
N GLY A 16 -0.15 8.81 -15.21
CA GLY A 16 0.85 9.80 -15.63
C GLY A 16 1.81 10.27 -14.52
N ASP A 17 1.43 10.16 -13.26
CA ASP A 17 2.28 10.56 -12.14
C ASP A 17 3.43 9.58 -11.87
N GLY A 18 4.50 10.07 -11.26
CA GLY A 18 5.66 9.27 -10.84
C GLY A 18 5.62 8.89 -9.37
N LEU A 19 6.29 7.80 -9.00
CA LEU A 19 6.64 7.47 -7.62
C LEU A 19 8.14 7.71 -7.40
N TYR A 20 8.52 8.20 -6.21
CA TYR A 20 9.83 8.80 -5.99
C TYR A 20 10.53 8.30 -4.72
N ASN A 21 11.85 8.12 -4.81
CA ASN A 21 12.78 7.91 -3.68
C ASN A 21 13.88 8.99 -3.61
N ASN A 22 13.64 10.16 -4.24
CA ASN A 22 14.53 11.29 -4.64
C ASN A 22 14.66 11.40 -6.16
N LYS A 23 14.54 10.29 -6.88
CA LYS A 23 14.36 10.25 -8.34
C LYS A 23 13.05 9.53 -8.65
N ARG A 24 12.52 9.71 -9.86
CA ARG A 24 11.38 8.92 -10.32
C ARG A 24 11.83 7.47 -10.51
N VAL A 25 11.14 6.52 -9.87
CA VAL A 25 11.44 5.08 -9.93
C VAL A 25 10.34 4.26 -10.59
N LEU A 26 9.09 4.69 -10.47
CA LEU A 26 7.94 4.10 -11.14
C LEU A 26 7.08 5.21 -11.74
N THR A 27 6.28 4.87 -12.74
CA THR A 27 5.21 5.72 -13.27
C THR A 27 3.90 4.95 -13.22
N VAL A 28 2.83 5.58 -12.74
CA VAL A 28 1.47 5.03 -12.84
C VAL A 28 1.04 5.17 -14.30
N VAL A 29 0.82 4.04 -14.97
CA VAL A 29 0.44 4.02 -16.39
C VAL A 29 -1.08 4.07 -16.52
N GLU A 30 -1.77 3.28 -15.73
CA GLU A 30 -3.21 3.11 -15.80
C GLU A 30 -3.77 2.75 -14.42
N ASP A 31 -4.99 3.21 -14.15
CA ASP A 31 -5.77 2.80 -12.98
C ASP A 31 -7.25 2.70 -13.38
N THR A 32 -7.79 1.48 -13.30
CA THR A 32 -9.19 1.21 -13.63
C THR A 32 -10.10 1.18 -12.40
N SER A 33 -9.56 1.42 -11.20
CA SER A 33 -10.21 1.20 -9.91
C SER A 33 -10.95 2.40 -9.34
N GLY A 34 -10.78 3.57 -9.97
CA GLY A 34 -11.41 4.82 -9.56
C GLY A 34 -10.48 5.79 -8.83
N GLY A 35 -9.16 5.56 -8.83
CA GLY A 35 -8.19 6.56 -8.35
C GLY A 35 -8.04 6.63 -6.84
N ILE A 36 -8.63 5.71 -6.07
CA ILE A 36 -8.60 5.75 -4.59
C ILE A 36 -7.60 4.74 -4.05
N HIS A 37 -6.51 5.26 -3.50
CA HIS A 37 -5.43 4.53 -2.85
C HIS A 37 -4.94 5.33 -1.64
N ASP A 38 -4.14 4.73 -0.78
CA ASP A 38 -3.55 5.42 0.36
C ASP A 38 -2.01 5.44 0.31
N THR A 39 -1.44 6.53 0.79
CA THR A 39 0.02 6.67 0.97
C THR A 39 0.39 7.12 2.39
N MET A 40 -0.59 7.32 3.27
CA MET A 40 -0.42 7.92 4.60
C MET A 40 -0.29 6.88 5.70
N ILE A 41 -1.02 5.76 5.57
CA ILE A 41 -1.08 4.74 6.61
C ILE A 41 0.08 3.76 6.47
N ALA A 42 0.70 3.46 7.61
CA ALA A 42 1.76 2.47 7.68
C ALA A 42 1.23 1.07 7.34
N ALA A 43 2.13 0.16 6.98
CA ALA A 43 1.79 -1.25 6.92
C ALA A 43 1.34 -1.71 8.33
N TYR A 44 0.24 -2.45 8.41
CA TYR A 44 -0.17 -3.05 9.68
C TYR A 44 0.91 -4.00 10.17
N ASP A 45 1.17 -3.93 11.46
CA ASP A 45 2.09 -4.79 12.19
C ASP A 45 1.36 -5.46 13.38
N LYS A 46 2.10 -6.25 14.15
CA LYS A 46 1.61 -6.93 15.35
C LYS A 46 0.96 -5.97 16.35
N GLN A 47 1.58 -4.83 16.61
CA GLN A 47 1.07 -3.86 17.58
C GLN A 47 -0.28 -3.29 17.11
N GLY A 48 -0.40 -2.96 15.82
CA GLY A 48 -1.65 -2.46 15.25
C GLY A 48 -2.82 -3.46 15.40
N TYR A 49 -2.56 -4.76 15.31
CA TYR A 49 -3.61 -5.77 15.56
C TYR A 49 -3.93 -5.93 17.04
N GLU A 50 -2.94 -5.85 17.93
CA GLU A 50 -3.18 -5.88 19.38
C GLU A 50 -4.07 -4.72 19.83
N GLU A 51 -3.82 -3.51 19.33
CA GLU A 51 -4.62 -2.31 19.63
C GLU A 51 -6.06 -2.42 19.13
N LEU A 52 -6.28 -3.13 18.02
CA LEU A 52 -7.61 -3.40 17.47
C LEU A 52 -8.30 -4.62 18.12
N GLY A 53 -7.64 -5.32 19.04
CA GLY A 53 -8.17 -6.52 19.70
C GLY A 53 -8.09 -7.81 18.86
N GLY A 54 -7.33 -7.80 17.76
CA GLY A 54 -7.09 -8.96 16.89
C GLY A 54 -6.05 -9.96 17.43
N GLY A 55 -5.22 -9.52 18.39
CA GLY A 55 -4.20 -10.35 19.02
C GLY A 55 -2.86 -10.37 18.30
N SER A 56 -1.87 -10.92 19.01
CA SER A 56 -0.44 -10.81 18.72
C SER A 56 0.09 -11.74 17.62
N GLU A 57 -0.73 -12.72 17.24
CA GLU A 57 -0.40 -13.78 16.28
C GLU A 57 -1.05 -13.56 14.91
N HIS A 58 -1.74 -12.43 14.74
CA HIS A 58 -2.40 -12.11 13.50
C HIS A 58 -1.37 -11.84 12.39
N ARG A 59 -1.57 -12.45 11.21
CA ARG A 59 -0.75 -12.14 10.03
C ARG A 59 -0.84 -10.65 9.72
N ASN A 60 0.27 -10.05 9.31
CA ASN A 60 0.35 -8.61 9.11
C ASN A 60 1.31 -8.25 7.97
N CYS A 61 1.16 -7.04 7.42
CA CYS A 61 1.89 -6.61 6.23
C CYS A 61 3.38 -6.39 6.51
N ALA A 62 3.75 -5.94 7.72
CA ALA A 62 5.14 -5.74 8.09
C ALA A 62 5.93 -7.06 8.08
N ASP A 63 5.38 -8.11 8.71
CA ASP A 63 6.00 -9.44 8.72
C ASP A 63 6.00 -10.08 7.33
N ASN A 64 4.91 -9.91 6.56
CA ASN A 64 4.84 -10.37 5.15
C ASN A 64 5.98 -9.78 4.31
N LEU A 65 6.32 -8.49 4.52
CA LEU A 65 7.42 -7.85 3.82
C LEU A 65 8.76 -8.50 4.18
N VAL A 66 9.02 -8.73 5.47
CA VAL A 66 10.27 -9.36 5.92
C VAL A 66 10.40 -10.78 5.37
N GLU A 67 9.31 -11.55 5.43
CA GLU A 67 9.28 -12.93 4.93
C GLU A 67 9.57 -12.97 3.42
N GLY A 68 8.89 -12.13 2.63
CA GLY A 68 9.10 -12.04 1.19
C GLY A 68 10.52 -11.60 0.81
N LEU A 69 11.07 -10.60 1.49
CA LEU A 69 12.45 -10.13 1.27
C LEU A 69 13.50 -11.16 1.71
N SER A 70 13.24 -11.90 2.78
CA SER A 70 14.16 -12.95 3.26
C SER A 70 14.21 -14.14 2.30
N ALA A 71 13.08 -14.47 1.66
CA ALA A 71 12.98 -15.59 0.71
C ALA A 71 13.82 -15.39 -0.57
N ILE A 72 14.08 -14.15 -0.97
CA ILE A 72 14.90 -13.82 -2.15
C ILE A 72 16.42 -13.74 -1.82
N GLY A 73 16.82 -14.04 -0.59
CA GLY A 73 18.22 -14.36 -0.21
C GLY A 73 19.20 -13.18 -0.12
N GLU A 74 18.84 -11.98 -0.59
CA GLU A 74 19.76 -10.84 -0.68
C GLU A 74 19.38 -9.63 0.18
N TYR A 75 18.21 -9.66 0.82
CA TYR A 75 17.71 -8.51 1.57
C TYR A 75 17.61 -8.83 3.06
N HIS A 76 18.47 -8.16 3.83
CA HIS A 76 18.35 -8.15 5.29
C HIS A 76 17.03 -7.49 5.68
N THR A 77 16.45 -7.94 6.80
CA THR A 77 15.29 -7.29 7.42
C THR A 77 15.49 -5.76 7.44
N PRO A 78 14.60 -4.98 6.82
CA PRO A 78 14.76 -3.54 6.79
C PRO A 78 14.88 -2.99 8.20
N THR A 79 15.93 -2.19 8.48
CA THR A 79 16.02 -1.47 9.77
C THR A 79 14.92 -0.41 9.89
N ILE A 80 14.37 0.03 8.76
CA ILE A 80 13.27 0.98 8.66
C ILE A 80 12.29 0.44 7.62
N TYR A 81 11.02 0.30 8.03
CA TYR A 81 9.94 -0.04 7.12
C TYR A 81 9.49 1.22 6.36
N PRO A 82 9.63 1.26 5.02
CA PRO A 82 9.09 2.37 4.26
C PRO A 82 7.56 2.37 4.33
N SER A 83 6.93 3.55 4.36
CA SER A 83 5.48 3.63 4.18
C SER A 83 5.09 2.99 2.85
N PRO A 84 4.13 2.05 2.83
CA PRO A 84 3.66 1.40 1.62
C PRO A 84 2.89 2.37 0.73
N LEU A 85 2.69 1.95 -0.53
CA LEU A 85 1.59 2.43 -1.36
C LEU A 85 0.46 1.42 -1.20
N ASN A 86 -0.58 1.80 -0.46
CA ASN A 86 -1.72 0.94 -0.16
C ASN A 86 -2.73 1.03 -1.32
N PHE A 87 -2.56 0.17 -2.32
CA PHE A 87 -3.49 0.08 -3.44
C PHE A 87 -4.90 -0.23 -2.95
N PHE A 88 -5.88 0.44 -3.56
CA PHE A 88 -7.33 0.31 -3.31
C PHE A 88 -7.83 0.70 -1.91
N MET A 89 -6.93 1.02 -0.97
CA MET A 89 -7.29 1.43 0.38
C MET A 89 -7.89 2.84 0.39
N ASN A 90 -9.03 3.00 1.07
CA ASN A 90 -9.80 4.24 1.08
C ASN A 90 -9.69 4.98 2.43
N ILE A 91 -8.80 5.98 2.47
CA ILE A 91 -8.52 6.80 3.65
C ILE A 91 -8.75 8.28 3.31
N PRO A 92 -10.01 8.75 3.28
CA PRO A 92 -10.30 10.14 2.97
C PRO A 92 -9.76 11.07 4.06
N VAL A 93 -9.14 12.17 3.64
CA VAL A 93 -8.89 13.33 4.51
C VAL A 93 -10.15 14.18 4.51
N HIS A 94 -10.70 14.45 5.70
CA HIS A 94 -11.91 15.24 5.83
C HIS A 94 -11.67 16.73 5.56
N GLU A 95 -12.75 17.48 5.36
CA GLU A 95 -12.71 18.91 5.01
C GLU A 95 -11.99 19.77 6.07
N ASP A 96 -11.98 19.32 7.33
CA ASP A 96 -11.28 19.96 8.44
C ASP A 96 -9.74 19.89 8.32
N ARG A 97 -9.22 19.04 7.43
CA ARG A 97 -7.79 18.78 7.17
C ARG A 97 -7.02 18.23 8.37
N THR A 98 -7.71 17.78 9.41
CA THR A 98 -7.12 17.26 10.64
C THR A 98 -7.54 15.83 10.92
N THR A 99 -8.65 15.37 10.34
CA THR A 99 -9.17 14.03 10.57
C THR A 99 -9.19 13.18 9.30
N ILE A 100 -9.15 11.86 9.50
CA ILE A 100 -9.27 10.84 8.46
C ILE A 100 -10.25 9.76 8.92
N SER A 101 -10.77 8.97 8.00
CA SER A 101 -11.52 7.75 8.33
C SER A 101 -11.01 6.52 7.57
N PHE A 102 -11.33 5.35 8.08
CA PHE A 102 -11.03 4.05 7.45
C PHE A 102 -12.31 3.54 6.80
N GLU A 103 -12.42 3.71 5.48
CA GLU A 103 -13.62 3.34 4.72
C GLU A 103 -13.40 2.11 3.85
N ALA A 104 -14.52 1.54 3.40
CA ALA A 104 -14.50 0.44 2.44
C ALA A 104 -13.85 0.87 1.12
N PRO A 105 -13.10 -0.03 0.45
CA PRO A 105 -12.63 0.18 -0.92
C PRO A 105 -13.80 0.48 -1.86
N VAL A 106 -13.54 1.35 -2.84
CA VAL A 106 -14.48 1.61 -3.94
C VAL A 106 -14.23 0.72 -5.15
N SER A 107 -13.09 0.03 -5.16
CA SER A 107 -12.68 -0.88 -6.21
C SER A 107 -13.53 -2.15 -6.26
N LYS A 108 -13.54 -2.79 -7.42
CA LYS A 108 -14.27 -4.02 -7.74
C LYS A 108 -13.31 -5.07 -8.28
N ALA A 109 -13.72 -6.33 -8.18
CA ALA A 109 -12.97 -7.45 -8.75
C ALA A 109 -12.66 -7.22 -10.24
N GLY A 110 -11.43 -7.56 -10.64
CA GLY A 110 -10.93 -7.39 -12.00
C GLY A 110 -10.39 -5.99 -12.33
N GLN A 111 -10.53 -5.01 -11.45
CA GLN A 111 -9.85 -3.72 -11.61
C GLN A 111 -8.38 -3.81 -11.20
N TYR A 112 -7.54 -3.00 -11.85
CA TYR A 112 -6.10 -3.04 -11.66
C TYR A 112 -5.45 -1.67 -11.73
N VAL A 113 -4.19 -1.61 -11.28
CA VAL A 113 -3.27 -0.50 -11.48
C VAL A 113 -2.05 -1.03 -12.21
N SER A 114 -1.64 -0.36 -13.27
CA SER A 114 -0.44 -0.71 -14.02
C SER A 114 0.67 0.30 -13.74
N LEU A 115 1.88 -0.20 -13.50
CA LEU A 115 3.05 0.59 -13.22
C LEU A 115 4.15 0.27 -14.23
N ARG A 116 4.86 1.31 -14.69
CA ARG A 116 6.09 1.16 -15.45
C ARG A 116 7.29 1.39 -14.54
N ALA A 117 8.21 0.43 -14.52
CA ALA A 117 9.52 0.60 -13.89
C ALA A 117 10.38 1.57 -14.73
N GLU A 118 10.95 2.58 -14.07
CA GLU A 118 11.87 3.55 -14.70
C GLU A 118 13.34 3.19 -14.45
N VAL A 119 13.58 2.25 -13.54
CA VAL A 119 14.87 1.68 -13.16
C VAL A 119 14.66 0.22 -12.77
N ASP A 120 15.73 -0.56 -12.66
CA ASP A 120 15.66 -1.92 -12.12
C ASP A 120 15.20 -1.89 -10.65
N LEU A 121 14.20 -2.71 -10.31
CA LEU A 121 13.54 -2.69 -9.01
C LEU A 121 13.26 -4.10 -8.51
N VAL A 122 13.31 -4.25 -7.19
CA VAL A 122 12.62 -5.33 -6.48
C VAL A 122 11.33 -4.75 -5.91
N ILE A 123 10.20 -5.35 -6.28
CA ILE A 123 8.87 -4.99 -5.77
C ILE A 123 8.43 -6.06 -4.78
N ALA A 124 8.18 -5.64 -3.55
CA ALA A 124 7.49 -6.46 -2.56
C ALA A 124 6.01 -6.07 -2.56
N SER A 125 5.14 -7.06 -2.74
CA SER A 125 3.69 -6.90 -2.72
C SER A 125 3.10 -7.90 -1.72
N CYS A 126 2.08 -7.49 -0.98
CA CYS A 126 1.35 -8.36 -0.08
C CYS A 126 -0.15 -8.06 -0.14
N ALA A 127 -0.98 -9.10 -0.16
CA ALA A 127 -2.40 -8.97 0.12
C ALA A 127 -2.60 -8.68 1.62
N CYS A 128 -3.17 -7.52 1.94
CA CYS A 128 -3.32 -7.09 3.33
C CYS A 128 -4.34 -7.98 4.07
N PRO A 129 -3.97 -8.65 5.17
CA PRO A 129 -4.87 -9.54 5.89
C PRO A 129 -5.84 -8.83 6.85
N GLN A 130 -5.95 -7.51 6.82
CA GLN A 130 -6.77 -6.73 7.76
C GLN A 130 -8.25 -7.06 7.60
N ASP A 131 -8.84 -7.72 8.59
CA ASP A 131 -10.22 -8.23 8.62
C ASP A 131 -11.09 -7.59 9.71
N ILE A 132 -10.52 -6.69 10.53
CA ILE A 132 -11.23 -6.00 11.62
C ILE A 132 -11.81 -4.67 11.12
N LEU A 133 -11.04 -3.93 10.32
CA LEU A 133 -11.45 -2.63 9.79
C LEU A 133 -12.19 -2.74 8.45
N LYS A 134 -12.91 -1.67 8.11
CA LYS A 134 -13.67 -1.58 6.84
C LYS A 134 -12.80 -1.66 5.59
N ILE A 135 -11.48 -1.48 5.68
CA ILE A 135 -10.58 -1.30 4.53
C ILE A 135 -10.40 -2.54 3.64
N ASN A 136 -10.83 -3.71 4.09
CA ASN A 136 -11.03 -4.91 3.25
C ASN A 136 -12.44 -5.49 3.42
N CYS A 137 -13.40 -4.67 3.87
CA CYS A 137 -14.77 -5.08 4.17
C CYS A 137 -14.87 -6.26 5.17
N GLY A 138 -13.87 -6.42 6.05
CA GLY A 138 -13.77 -7.58 6.95
C GLY A 138 -13.60 -8.94 6.25
N ASN A 139 -13.26 -8.94 4.96
CA ASN A 139 -13.08 -10.15 4.16
C ASN A 139 -11.90 -9.96 3.18
N PRO A 140 -10.66 -10.10 3.68
CA PRO A 140 -9.47 -10.09 2.83
C PRO A 140 -9.56 -11.13 1.72
N VAL A 141 -9.07 -10.76 0.54
CA VAL A 141 -9.06 -11.62 -0.66
C VAL A 141 -7.69 -11.59 -1.32
N ASP A 142 -7.46 -12.51 -2.23
CA ASP A 142 -6.24 -12.58 -3.01
C ASP A 142 -6.03 -11.32 -3.86
N ALA A 143 -4.78 -10.88 -3.94
CA ALA A 143 -4.31 -9.87 -4.88
C ALA A 143 -3.26 -10.50 -5.80
N HIS A 144 -3.41 -10.30 -7.10
CA HIS A 144 -2.51 -10.84 -8.11
C HIS A 144 -1.66 -9.72 -8.72
N PHE A 145 -0.48 -10.09 -9.19
CA PHE A 145 0.37 -9.22 -9.99
C PHE A 145 0.88 -9.99 -11.20
N GLU A 146 1.22 -9.26 -12.24
CA GLU A 146 1.81 -9.77 -13.47
C GLU A 146 2.98 -8.87 -13.86
N ILE A 147 4.02 -9.45 -14.44
CA ILE A 147 5.15 -8.73 -15.02
C ILE A 147 5.17 -9.11 -16.51
N PRO A 148 4.65 -8.26 -17.40
CA PRO A 148 4.59 -8.53 -18.83
C PRO A 148 5.96 -8.40 -19.53
#